data_AF-A0A1X6ZH42-F1
#
_entry.id   AF-A0A1X6ZH42-F1
#
_cell.length_a   1.000
_cell.length_b   1.000
_cell.length_c   1.000
_cell.angle_alpha   90.00
_cell.angle_beta   90.00
_cell.angle_gamma   90.00
#
_symmetry.space_group_name_H-M   'P 1'
#
loop_
_entity.id
_entity.type
_entity.pdbx_description
1 polymer ?
#
loop_
_entity_poly.entity_id
_entity_poly.type
_entity_poly.pdbx_seq_one_letter_code
_entity_poly.pdbx_strand_id
1 'polypeptide(L)'
;MMICHCMSITDHDIRRAVDWMRAADRDTVITPGKVYRALGKRPDCGGCLPLFIDKLRACDTFEVPMELRGLRRAMTQGERNYEG
;
A
#
# COMPACT_ATOMS: atom_id res chain seq x y z
N MET A 1 17.74 1.39 -4.48
CA MET A 1 17.58 2.69 -3.78
C MET A 1 16.82 2.52 -2.47
N MET A 2 17.31 3.17 -1.42
CA MET A 2 16.66 3.19 -0.11
C MET A 2 15.41 4.08 -0.11
N ILE A 3 14.28 3.58 0.42
CA ILE A 3 12.99 4.29 0.40
C ILE A 3 12.55 4.69 1.82
N CYS A 4 12.54 3.78 2.78
CA CYS A 4 12.13 4.07 4.16
C CYS A 4 13.26 3.79 5.15
N HIS A 5 13.93 4.85 5.63
CA HIS A 5 15.07 4.74 6.55
C HIS A 5 14.74 3.99 7.84
N CYS A 6 13.67 4.37 8.55
CA CYS A 6 13.29 3.74 9.81
C CYS A 6 13.17 2.22 9.70
N MET A 7 12.59 1.75 8.59
CA MET A 7 12.25 0.34 8.41
C MET A 7 13.21 -0.41 7.51
N SER A 8 14.30 0.19 7.03
CA SER A 8 15.23 -0.45 6.10
C SER A 8 14.50 -1.06 4.89
N ILE A 9 13.64 -0.28 4.21
CA ILE A 9 12.91 -0.71 3.01
C ILE A 9 13.52 -0.06 1.78
N THR A 10 13.85 -0.89 0.80
CA THR A 10 14.38 -0.51 -0.51
C THR A 10 13.31 -0.55 -1.60
N ASP A 11 13.62 0.02 -2.76
CA ASP A 11 12.77 -0.08 -3.95
C ASP A 11 12.60 -1.53 -4.43
N HIS A 12 13.61 -2.39 -4.25
CA HIS A 12 13.50 -3.81 -4.56
C HIS A 12 12.50 -4.53 -3.65
N ASP A 13 12.50 -4.21 -2.35
CA ASP A 13 11.52 -4.76 -1.41
C ASP A 13 10.09 -4.39 -1.80
N ILE A 14 9.88 -3.14 -2.23
CA ILE A 14 8.56 -2.67 -2.70
C ILE A 14 8.13 -3.46 -3.94
N ARG A 15 8.98 -3.58 -4.97
CA ARG A 15 8.65 -4.33 -6.20
C ARG A 15 8.31 -5.78 -5.89
N ARG A 16 9.16 -6.46 -5.11
CA ARG A 16 8.94 -7.87 -4.73
C ARG A 16 7.63 -8.06 -3.96
N ALA A 17 7.30 -7.14 -3.06
CA ALA A 17 6.04 -7.18 -2.33
C ALA A 17 4.82 -6.96 -3.25
N VAL A 18 4.91 -6.02 -4.19
CA VAL A 18 3.86 -5.77 -5.20
C VAL A 18 3.63 -7.02 -6.05
N ASP A 19 4.69 -7.60 -6.61
CA ASP A 19 4.59 -8.78 -7.47
C ASP A 19 4.02 -9.98 -6.73
N TRP A 20 4.45 -10.20 -5.48
CA TRP A 20 3.88 -11.25 -4.63
C TRP A 20 2.40 -11.01 -4.34
N MET A 21 2.01 -9.78 -4.00
CA MET A 21 0.60 -9.44 -3.75
C MET A 21 -0.26 -9.68 -5.00
N ARG A 22 0.22 -9.33 -6.19
CA ARG A 22 -0.48 -9.56 -7.46
C ARG A 22 -0.57 -11.04 -7.85
N ALA A 23 0.48 -11.80 -7.58
CA ALA A 23 0.46 -13.24 -7.80
C ALA A 23 -0.52 -13.95 -6.85
N ALA A 24 -0.64 -13.47 -5.61
CA ALA A 24 -1.55 -14.02 -4.61
C ALA A 24 -3.01 -13.62 -4.85
N ASP A 25 -3.26 -12.37 -5.24
CA ASP A 25 -4.58 -11.82 -5.50
C ASP A 25 -4.48 -10.69 -6.54
N ARG A 26 -4.92 -10.98 -7.76
CA ARG A 26 -4.85 -10.03 -8.89
C ARG A 26 -5.70 -8.78 -8.63
N ASP A 27 -6.80 -8.92 -7.90
CA ASP A 27 -7.77 -7.85 -7.68
C ASP A 27 -7.46 -7.03 -6.43
N THR A 28 -6.40 -7.37 -5.70
CA THR A 28 -6.06 -6.68 -4.47
C THR A 28 -5.69 -5.22 -4.73
N VAL A 29 -6.34 -4.29 -4.01
CA VAL A 29 -5.89 -2.88 -4.01
C VAL A 29 -4.60 -2.80 -3.20
N ILE A 30 -3.49 -2.47 -3.86
CA ILE A 30 -2.19 -2.33 -3.21
C ILE A 30 -2.06 -0.91 -2.64
N THR A 31 -1.71 -0.82 -1.36
CA THR A 31 -1.48 0.44 -0.65
C THR A 31 -0.16 0.37 0.10
N PRO A 32 0.50 1.51 0.43
CA PRO A 32 1.71 1.50 1.24
C PRO A 32 1.55 0.69 2.54
N GLY A 33 0.40 0.83 3.22
CA GLY A 33 0.09 0.07 4.44
C GLY A 33 0.06 -1.45 4.22
N LYS A 34 -0.51 -1.93 3.10
CA LYS A 34 -0.44 -3.36 2.75
C LYS A 34 0.98 -3.82 2.44
N VAL A 35 1.78 -2.99 1.78
CA VAL A 35 3.19 -3.31 1.49
C VAL A 35 3.98 -3.44 2.80
N TYR A 36 3.83 -2.49 3.73
CA TYR A 36 4.41 -2.59 5.07
C TYR A 36 4.02 -3.90 5.76
N ARG A 37 2.73 -4.24 5.76
CA ARG A 37 2.22 -5.49 6.35
C ARG A 37 2.77 -6.74 5.67
N ALA A 38 2.85 -6.77 4.35
CA ALA A 38 3.40 -7.89 3.58
C ALA A 38 4.90 -8.11 3.87
N LEU A 39 5.63 -7.02 4.15
CA LEU A 39 7.03 -7.07 4.57
C LEU A 39 7.20 -7.38 6.07
N GLY A 40 6.11 -7.51 6.84
CA GLY A 40 6.16 -7.72 8.29
C GLY A 40 6.65 -6.50 9.07
N LYS A 41 6.50 -5.29 8.52
CA LYS A 41 7.04 -4.04 9.08
C LYS A 41 5.92 -3.09 9.48
N ARG A 42 6.16 -2.26 10.49
CA ARG A 42 5.24 -1.19 10.93
C ARG A 42 5.91 0.17 10.71
N PRO A 43 5.28 1.13 10.00
CA PRO A 43 5.89 2.43 9.80
C PRO A 43 6.05 3.19 11.12
N ASP A 44 7.13 3.95 11.22
CA ASP A 44 7.50 4.72 12.43
C ASP A 44 7.18 6.22 12.27
N CYS A 45 7.73 6.89 11.25
CA CYS A 45 7.56 8.33 11.05
C CYS A 45 6.70 8.73 9.83
N GLY A 46 6.51 7.83 8.86
CA GLY A 46 5.77 8.10 7.62
C GLY A 46 6.45 9.06 6.62
N GLY A 47 7.61 9.64 6.92
CA GLY A 47 8.28 10.63 6.07
C GLY A 47 8.66 10.14 4.66
N CYS A 48 8.76 8.83 4.45
CA CYS A 48 9.02 8.24 3.14
C CYS A 48 7.79 8.12 2.23
N LEU A 49 6.57 8.37 2.73
CA LEU A 49 5.34 8.07 2.00
C LEU A 49 5.26 8.67 0.59
N PRO A 50 5.67 9.93 0.32
CA PRO A 50 5.67 10.47 -1.04
C PRO A 50 6.53 9.63 -1.99
N LEU A 51 7.79 9.37 -1.61
CA LEU A 51 8.72 8.56 -2.38
C LEU A 51 8.24 7.10 -2.52
N PHE A 52 7.61 6.57 -1.47
CA PHE A 52 7.04 5.23 -1.46
C PHE A 52 5.93 5.12 -2.51
N ILE A 53 5.01 6.09 -2.55
CA ILE A 53 3.92 6.13 -3.53
C ILE A 53 4.47 6.30 -4.95
N ASP A 54 5.49 7.13 -5.14
CA ASP A 54 6.16 7.27 -6.44
C ASP A 54 6.75 5.95 -6.92
N LYS A 55 7.35 5.16 -6.01
CA LYS A 55 7.86 3.82 -6.35
C LYS A 55 6.78 2.80 -6.61
N LEU A 56 5.66 2.86 -5.90
CA LEU A 56 4.50 2.04 -6.23
C LEU A 56 3.99 2.37 -7.63
N ARG A 57 3.80 3.66 -7.96
CA ARG A 57 3.34 4.10 -9.29
C ARG A 57 4.28 3.69 -10.41
N ALA A 58 5.58 3.57 -10.13
CA ALA A 58 6.59 3.12 -11.08
C ALA A 58 6.69 1.59 -11.25
N CYS A 59 5.87 0.80 -10.53
CA CYS A 59 5.78 -0.63 -10.75
C CYS A 59 4.71 -0.91 -11.82
N ASP A 60 5.08 -1.62 -12.88
CA ASP A 60 4.15 -1.96 -13.99
C ASP A 60 2.93 -2.75 -13.50
N THR A 61 3.09 -3.52 -12.43
CA THR A 61 2.06 -4.36 -11.81
C THR A 61 1.22 -3.62 -10.76
N PHE A 62 1.36 -2.31 -10.60
CA PHE A 62 0.62 -1.52 -9.59
C PHE A 62 -0.77 -1.04 -10.04
N GLU A 63 -1.18 -1.31 -11.27
CA GLU A 63 -2.47 -0.81 -11.79
C GLU A 63 -3.67 -1.18 -10.90
N VAL A 64 -4.59 -0.22 -10.73
CA VAL A 64 -5.85 -0.48 -10.04
C VAL A 64 -6.79 -1.20 -11.01
N PRO A 65 -7.36 -2.38 -10.68
CA PRO A 65 -8.35 -3.07 -11.52
C PRO A 65 -9.51 -2.15 -11.88
N MET A 66 -10.00 -2.24 -13.12
CA MET A 66 -11.00 -1.31 -13.66
C MET A 66 -12.28 -1.27 -12.82
N GLU A 67 -12.68 -2.43 -12.32
CA GLU A 67 -13.86 -2.68 -11.50
C GLU A 67 -13.78 -1.97 -10.14
N LEU A 68 -12.57 -1.67 -9.68
CA LEU A 68 -12.30 -1.00 -8.40
C LEU A 68 -12.03 0.50 -8.56
N ARG A 69 -11.93 1.02 -9.78
CA ARG A 69 -11.73 2.45 -10.03
C ARG A 69 -13.03 3.21 -9.75
N GLY A 70 -12.92 4.39 -9.15
CA GLY A 70 -14.07 5.26 -8.90
C GLY A 70 -15.03 4.79 -7.79
N LEU A 71 -14.66 3.75 -7.03
CA LEU A 71 -15.40 3.34 -5.84
C LEU A 71 -15.52 4.53 -4.87
N ARG A 72 -16.73 5.05 -4.69
CA ARG A 72 -17.06 5.96 -3.59
C ARG A 72 -17.43 5.15 -2.37
N ARG A 73 -17.13 5.67 -1.18
CA ARG A 73 -17.55 5.09 0.10
C ARG A 73 -19.06 4.82 0.04
N ALA A 74 -19.47 3.54 -0.02
CA ALA A 74 -20.82 3.18 0.34
C ALA A 74 -21.01 3.58 1.81
N MET A 75 -22.12 4.24 2.14
CA MET A 75 -22.50 4.52 3.52
C MET A 75 -22.90 3.21 4.21
N THR A 76 -21.97 2.28 4.41
CA THR A 76 -22.20 1.15 5.32
C THR A 76 -22.15 1.69 6.74
N GLN A 77 -23.32 1.72 7.35
CA GLN A 77 -23.62 2.07 8.74
C GLN A 77 -22.64 1.46 9.73
N GLY A 78 -22.38 2.26 10.75
CA GLY A 78 -21.54 1.97 11.89
C GLY A 78 -21.20 3.30 12.52
N GLU A 79 -22.20 3.94 13.14
CA GLU A 79 -21.99 5.07 14.05
C GLU A 79 -20.96 4.63 15.08
N ARG A 80 -19.71 5.05 14.91
CA ARG A 80 -18.73 5.00 15.97
C ARG A 80 -18.84 6.33 16.69
N ASN A 81 -19.72 6.37 17.69
CA ASN A 81 -19.63 7.33 18.77
C ASN A 81 -18.26 7.12 19.41
N TYR A 82 -17.31 8.01 19.09
CA TYR A 82 -16.09 8.17 19.87
C TYR A 82 -16.44 9.15 20.99
N GLU A 83 -16.85 8.61 22.14
CA GLU A 83 -16.81 9.33 23.41
C GLU A 83 -15.40 9.14 23.98
N GLY A 84 -14.62 10.20 23.97
CA GLY A 84 -13.26 10.28 24.51
C GLY A 84 -12.78 11.71 24.52
#